data_AF-A0A8G1UMA4-F1
#
_entry.id   AF-A0A8G1UMA4-F1
#
_cell.length_a   1.000
_cell.length_b   1.000
_cell.length_c   1.000
_cell.angle_alpha   90.00
_cell.angle_beta   90.00
_cell.angle_gamma   90.00
#
_symmetry.space_group_name_H-M   'P 1'
#
loop_
_entity.id
_entity.type
_entity.pdbx_description
1 polymer ?
#
loop_
_entity_poly.entity_id
_entity_poly.type
_entity_poly.pdbx_seq_one_letter_code
_entity_poly.pdbx_strand_id
1 'polypeptide(L)'
;MTPPTRTLRQIIATTDIHSSLAGSTGMLAHLHAAREGALVVDCGDFFEGTGIYRLGQGRVERRVLLSLFDVIAPGNHGWSHHFEPGLRELTVCANAVDSETGELLFRPLQKAEVGGRRVAVTAVIGEQAFSAIPLGDRVGQRATDPVRALRDLLIAHHHEVDSWVVLSHSGFEHDLRLVDECPFLDVVFAGHCHSDRYGPEQVGTTLIVKGAELGAGYALAEPAGVGWAARTGCFPQSAPLPAELEPIGEQIEALAAELAIPLGRLADRWRNVVPDRRELLEAIAVRLRTELGAEAVILNETVLRETPLGDELCLADLLSVEPCGNRLVHVPLPEDADPDLPALLPVLAERAGPLVTVPDPLPPGVRAVLTTDYLAEGFPAGPAHRLGHPLGLAVRHTLTDTPFDEGAVS
;
A
#
# COMPACT_ATOMS: atom_id res chain seq x y z
N MET A 1 32.52 -5.32 16.51
CA MET A 1 31.90 -5.95 17.71
C MET A 1 30.56 -6.48 17.28
N THR A 2 30.35 -7.79 17.37
CA THR A 2 29.02 -8.38 17.15
C THR A 2 28.08 -7.80 18.21
N PRO A 3 26.91 -7.24 17.85
CA PRO A 3 25.96 -6.77 18.84
C PRO A 3 25.63 -7.92 19.81
N PRO A 4 25.43 -7.65 21.10
CA PRO A 4 25.06 -8.68 22.05
C PRO A 4 23.79 -9.37 21.58
N THR A 5 23.81 -10.71 21.60
CA THR A 5 22.66 -11.53 21.20
C THR A 5 21.50 -11.22 22.16
N ARG A 6 20.43 -10.60 21.66
CA ARG A 6 19.24 -10.27 22.45
C ARG A 6 18.57 -11.55 22.94
N THR A 7 18.15 -11.58 24.21
CA THR A 7 17.34 -12.68 24.74
C THR A 7 15.88 -12.42 24.41
N LEU A 8 15.37 -13.07 23.38
CA LEU A 8 14.00 -12.87 22.90
C LEU A 8 13.04 -13.71 23.74
N ARG A 9 11.95 -13.11 24.21
CA ARG A 9 10.91 -13.76 25.02
C ARG A 9 9.58 -13.90 24.27
N GLN A 10 9.38 -13.05 23.27
CA GLN A 10 8.14 -12.94 22.52
C GLN A 10 8.40 -12.44 21.10
N ILE A 11 7.37 -12.50 20.26
CA ILE A 11 7.31 -11.90 18.93
C ILE A 11 6.24 -10.82 18.95
N ILE A 12 6.56 -9.64 18.44
CA ILE A 12 5.59 -8.54 18.24
C ILE A 12 5.49 -8.28 16.74
N ALA A 13 4.28 -8.32 16.21
CA ALA A 13 4.00 -8.17 14.80
C ALA A 13 3.12 -6.95 14.53
N THR A 14 3.52 -6.14 13.55
CA THR A 14 2.65 -5.15 12.90
C THR A 14 2.15 -5.68 11.57
N THR A 15 1.16 -4.99 11.00
CA THR A 15 0.64 -5.26 9.66
C THR A 15 -0.01 -4.01 9.08
N ASP A 16 -0.02 -3.89 7.75
CA ASP A 16 -0.81 -2.93 6.99
C ASP A 16 -0.67 -1.49 7.53
N ILE A 17 0.58 -1.07 7.80
CA ILE A 17 0.88 0.27 8.30
C ILE A 17 0.53 1.33 7.25
N HIS A 18 0.66 1.00 5.96
CA HIS A 18 0.28 1.85 4.82
C HIS A 18 0.85 3.28 4.88
N SER A 19 2.10 3.42 5.36
CA SER A 19 2.74 4.72 5.57
C SER A 19 1.94 5.66 6.49
N SER A 20 1.10 5.13 7.38
CA SER A 20 0.34 5.88 8.40
C SER A 20 1.27 6.28 9.55
N LEU A 21 2.23 7.15 9.24
CA LEU A 21 3.32 7.53 10.16
C LEU A 21 3.09 8.89 10.81
N ALA A 22 2.17 9.73 10.32
CA ALA A 22 1.85 11.00 10.96
C ALA A 22 1.34 10.76 12.39
N GLY A 23 1.97 11.39 13.39
CA GLY A 23 1.63 11.18 14.80
C GLY A 23 2.10 9.84 15.39
N SER A 24 2.93 9.06 14.70
CA SER A 24 3.33 7.70 15.12
C SER A 24 4.38 7.62 16.24
N THR A 25 4.64 8.70 16.98
CA THR A 25 5.68 8.72 18.02
C THR A 25 5.46 7.65 19.08
N GLY A 26 4.21 7.39 19.44
CA GLY A 26 3.84 6.32 20.36
C GLY A 26 4.15 4.91 19.83
N MET A 27 3.86 4.64 18.56
CA MET A 27 4.22 3.38 17.90
C MET A 27 5.74 3.20 17.85
N LEU A 28 6.47 4.20 17.36
CA LEU A 28 7.92 4.13 17.20
C LEU A 28 8.65 3.90 18.53
N ALA A 29 8.27 4.65 19.58
CA ALA A 29 8.83 4.47 20.91
C ALA A 29 8.49 3.11 21.52
N HIS A 30 7.25 2.63 21.32
CA HIS A 30 6.83 1.31 21.80
C HIS A 30 7.63 0.20 21.13
N LEU A 31 7.74 0.22 19.81
CA LEU A 31 8.50 -0.78 19.05
C LEU A 31 9.98 -0.75 19.43
N HIS A 32 10.57 0.44 19.60
CA HIS A 32 11.95 0.56 20.07
C HIS A 32 12.16 -0.10 21.44
N ALA A 33 11.31 0.19 22.42
CA ALA A 33 11.39 -0.42 23.74
C ALA A 33 11.20 -1.94 23.68
N ALA A 34 10.27 -2.41 22.85
CA ALA A 34 10.01 -3.83 22.65
C ALA A 34 11.23 -4.60 22.14
N ARG A 35 12.12 -3.96 21.35
CA ARG A 35 13.31 -4.62 20.79
C ARG A 35 14.27 -5.16 21.83
N GLU A 36 14.23 -4.70 23.08
CA GLU A 36 15.06 -5.24 24.16
C GLU A 36 14.81 -6.75 24.39
N GLY A 37 13.56 -7.19 24.24
CA GLY A 37 13.14 -8.56 24.56
C GLY A 37 12.21 -9.23 23.54
N ALA A 38 11.87 -8.58 22.42
CA ALA A 38 11.00 -9.12 21.39
C ALA A 38 11.71 -9.22 20.03
N LEU A 39 11.34 -10.25 19.28
CA LEU A 39 11.54 -10.25 17.83
C LEU A 39 10.46 -9.36 17.22
N VAL A 40 10.84 -8.25 16.59
CA VAL A 40 9.88 -7.31 16.00
C VAL A 40 9.74 -7.62 14.52
N VAL A 41 8.51 -7.91 14.08
CA VAL A 41 8.21 -8.36 12.72
C VAL A 41 7.07 -7.58 12.09
N ASP A 42 6.98 -7.61 10.76
CA ASP A 42 5.89 -6.97 10.01
C ASP A 42 5.30 -7.94 8.97
N CYS A 43 3.98 -7.92 8.81
CA CYS A 43 3.23 -8.84 7.94
C CYS A 43 2.96 -8.28 6.53
N GLY A 44 3.62 -7.20 6.12
CA GLY A 44 3.50 -6.61 4.80
C GLY A 44 2.62 -5.36 4.77
N ASP A 45 2.58 -4.72 3.60
CA ASP A 45 1.90 -3.44 3.34
C ASP A 45 2.31 -2.32 4.30
N PHE A 46 3.62 -2.25 4.57
CA PHE A 46 4.19 -1.14 5.34
C PHE A 46 4.21 0.17 4.55
N PHE A 47 4.40 0.07 3.24
CA PHE A 47 4.49 1.18 2.29
C PHE A 47 3.14 1.51 1.66
N GLU A 48 3.04 2.69 1.03
CA GLU A 48 1.88 3.23 0.28
C GLU A 48 0.58 3.35 1.08
N GLY A 49 -0.18 4.43 0.85
CA GLY A 49 -1.52 4.59 1.44
C GLY A 49 -1.79 5.99 1.98
N THR A 50 -0.74 6.75 2.29
CA THR A 50 -0.87 8.16 2.70
C THR A 50 0.00 9.09 1.87
N GLY A 51 -0.24 10.40 2.03
CA GLY A 51 0.62 11.43 1.45
C GLY A 51 2.08 11.38 1.94
N ILE A 52 2.36 10.73 3.09
CA ILE A 52 3.73 10.55 3.58
C ILE A 52 4.55 9.76 2.55
N TYR A 53 3.99 8.69 2.00
CA TYR A 53 4.65 7.92 0.96
C TYR A 53 4.80 8.71 -0.34
N ARG A 54 3.78 9.48 -0.73
CA ARG A 54 3.80 10.26 -1.97
C ARG A 54 4.92 11.30 -1.98
N LEU A 55 5.15 11.98 -0.86
CA LEU A 55 6.21 12.98 -0.71
C LEU A 55 7.56 12.35 -0.36
N GLY A 56 7.55 11.35 0.54
CA GLY A 56 8.75 10.71 1.08
C GLY A 56 9.33 9.60 0.22
N GLN A 57 8.57 9.07 -0.75
CA GLN A 57 8.95 7.99 -1.66
C GLN A 57 9.50 6.75 -0.95
N GLY A 58 8.89 6.34 0.17
CA GLY A 58 9.34 5.17 0.95
C GLY A 58 10.58 5.39 1.81
N ARG A 59 11.21 6.58 1.77
CA ARG A 59 12.49 6.81 2.46
C ARG A 59 12.36 6.74 3.97
N VAL A 60 11.27 7.27 4.53
CA VAL A 60 11.09 7.30 5.98
C VAL A 60 10.63 5.94 6.49
N GLU A 61 9.78 5.27 5.74
CA GLU A 61 9.30 3.91 5.94
C GLU A 61 10.47 2.94 5.99
N ARG A 62 11.36 3.01 4.99
CA ARG A 62 12.60 2.23 4.96
C ARG A 62 13.48 2.47 6.19
N ARG A 63 13.63 3.71 6.64
CA ARG A 63 14.41 4.03 7.84
C ARG A 63 13.77 3.40 9.08
N VAL A 64 12.45 3.49 9.23
CA VAL A 64 11.71 2.84 10.32
C VAL A 64 11.94 1.32 10.31
N LEU A 65 11.75 0.68 9.15
CA LEU A 65 11.94 -0.77 9.00
C LEU A 65 13.36 -1.22 9.38
N LEU A 66 14.38 -0.56 8.83
CA LEU A 66 15.78 -0.90 9.11
C LEU A 66 16.22 -0.61 10.56
N SER A 67 15.57 0.35 11.23
CA SER A 67 15.87 0.70 12.61
C SER A 67 15.13 -0.20 13.61
N LEU A 68 13.90 -0.63 13.29
CA LEU A 68 13.00 -1.22 14.28
C LEU A 68 12.61 -2.67 14.05
N PHE A 69 12.84 -3.24 12.87
CA PHE A 69 12.35 -4.57 12.51
C PHE A 69 13.48 -5.58 12.31
N ASP A 70 13.17 -6.84 12.60
CA ASP A 70 14.08 -7.97 12.50
C ASP A 70 13.77 -8.87 11.31
N VAL A 71 12.48 -9.05 11.01
CA VAL A 71 11.99 -9.87 9.89
C VAL A 71 10.73 -9.22 9.34
N ILE A 72 10.62 -9.07 8.03
CA ILE A 72 9.44 -8.48 7.39
C ILE A 72 8.93 -9.39 6.28
N ALA A 73 7.62 -9.43 6.08
CA ALA A 73 6.99 -10.00 4.90
C ALA A 73 6.83 -8.93 3.82
N PRO A 74 6.90 -9.28 2.52
CA PRO A 74 6.46 -8.38 1.47
C PRO A 74 4.93 -8.34 1.42
N GLY A 75 4.39 -7.14 1.23
CA GLY A 75 2.99 -6.94 0.85
C GLY A 75 2.84 -6.57 -0.62
N ASN A 76 1.60 -6.36 -1.08
CA ASN A 76 1.37 -5.91 -2.45
C ASN A 76 1.73 -4.43 -2.67
N HIS A 77 1.66 -3.63 -1.60
CA HIS A 77 2.10 -2.24 -1.62
C HIS A 77 3.60 -2.11 -1.35
N GLY A 78 4.29 -1.31 -2.17
CA GLY A 78 5.72 -1.11 -2.08
C GLY A 78 6.56 -2.34 -2.37
N TRP A 79 6.06 -3.28 -3.19
CA TRP A 79 6.75 -4.53 -3.55
C TRP A 79 8.22 -4.32 -3.94
N SER A 80 8.51 -3.29 -4.74
CA SER A 80 9.86 -2.96 -5.20
C SER A 80 10.82 -2.58 -4.06
N HIS A 81 10.34 -1.99 -2.96
CA HIS A 81 11.17 -1.63 -1.80
C HIS A 81 11.79 -2.86 -1.13
N HIS A 82 11.14 -4.02 -1.19
CA HIS A 82 11.65 -5.25 -0.60
C HIS A 82 12.90 -5.80 -1.33
N PHE A 83 13.20 -5.31 -2.54
CA PHE A 83 14.44 -5.66 -3.26
C PHE A 83 15.59 -4.71 -2.95
N GLU A 84 15.34 -3.61 -2.25
CA GLU A 84 16.37 -2.64 -1.91
C GLU A 84 17.40 -3.20 -0.91
N PRO A 85 18.67 -2.76 -0.99
CA PRO A 85 19.68 -3.14 -0.02
C PRO A 85 19.27 -2.80 1.41
N GLY A 86 19.48 -3.72 2.34
CA GLY A 86 19.04 -3.66 3.73
C GLY A 86 17.67 -4.30 3.92
N LEU A 87 16.66 -3.88 3.15
CA LEU A 87 15.31 -4.43 3.28
C LEU A 87 15.21 -5.85 2.74
N ARG A 88 15.92 -6.15 1.64
CA ARG A 88 15.99 -7.49 1.08
C ARG A 88 16.51 -8.51 2.08
N GLU A 89 17.50 -8.13 2.89
CA GLU A 89 18.09 -8.98 3.92
C GLU A 89 17.15 -9.17 5.12
N LEU A 90 16.23 -8.25 5.40
CA LEU A 90 15.18 -8.41 6.42
C LEU A 90 13.98 -9.20 5.90
N THR A 91 13.72 -9.15 4.59
CA THR A 91 12.52 -9.73 3.98
C THR A 91 12.61 -11.25 3.91
N VAL A 92 11.58 -11.95 4.39
CA VAL A 92 11.36 -13.39 4.17
C VAL A 92 10.13 -13.59 3.31
N CYS A 93 10.13 -14.58 2.42
CA CYS A 93 8.92 -15.03 1.72
C CYS A 93 9.19 -16.41 1.07
N ALA A 94 8.35 -17.39 1.38
CA ALA A 94 8.55 -18.77 0.96
C ALA A 94 7.98 -19.08 -0.43
N ASN A 95 7.05 -18.25 -0.93
CA ASN A 95 6.27 -18.58 -2.12
C ASN A 95 6.37 -17.56 -3.25
N ALA A 96 7.23 -16.55 -3.15
CA ALA A 96 7.51 -15.63 -4.25
C ALA A 96 8.74 -16.08 -5.04
N VAL A 97 8.57 -16.37 -6.34
CA VAL A 97 9.62 -16.94 -7.20
C VAL A 97 9.77 -16.20 -8.52
N ASP A 98 10.96 -16.30 -9.10
CA ASP A 98 11.18 -16.02 -10.51
C ASP A 98 10.37 -17.00 -11.38
N SER A 99 9.71 -16.48 -12.41
CA SER A 99 8.80 -17.26 -13.24
C SER A 99 9.54 -18.21 -14.19
N GLU A 100 10.75 -17.87 -14.61
CA GLU A 100 11.54 -18.67 -15.55
C GLU A 100 12.36 -19.74 -14.81
N THR A 101 13.09 -19.33 -13.77
CA THR A 101 14.01 -20.22 -13.05
C THR A 101 13.32 -20.99 -11.92
N GLY A 102 12.24 -20.44 -11.36
CA GLY A 102 11.60 -20.97 -10.15
C GLY A 102 12.39 -20.71 -8.87
N GLU A 103 13.47 -19.92 -8.93
CA GLU A 103 14.24 -19.54 -7.75
C GLU A 103 13.47 -18.58 -6.84
N LEU A 104 13.67 -18.69 -5.54
CA LEU A 104 13.05 -17.79 -4.57
C LEU A 104 13.60 -16.36 -4.71
N LEU A 105 12.70 -15.38 -4.70
CA LEU A 105 13.06 -13.96 -4.79
C LEU A 105 13.68 -13.46 -3.47
N PHE A 106 13.21 -14.02 -2.35
CA PHE A 106 13.60 -13.67 -0.99
C PHE A 106 14.11 -14.91 -0.25
N ARG A 107 14.74 -14.69 0.91
CA ARG A 107 15.12 -15.83 1.76
C ARG A 107 13.85 -16.55 2.25
N PRO A 108 13.83 -17.88 2.32
CA PRO A 108 12.62 -18.62 2.66
C PRO A 108 12.19 -18.46 4.12
N LEU A 109 13.15 -18.34 5.05
CA LEU A 109 12.88 -18.21 6.48
C LEU A 109 14.04 -17.54 7.21
N GLN A 110 13.75 -17.05 8.41
CA GLN A 110 14.71 -16.63 9.43
C GLN A 110 14.55 -17.55 10.65
N LYS A 111 15.66 -18.08 11.17
CA LYS A 111 15.64 -18.81 12.46
C LYS A 111 15.94 -17.85 13.61
N ALA A 112 15.23 -17.99 14.72
CA ALA A 112 15.44 -17.22 15.94
C ALA A 112 15.25 -18.11 17.17
N GLU A 113 15.83 -17.74 18.31
CA GLU A 113 15.52 -18.37 19.59
C GLU A 113 14.58 -17.45 20.39
N VAL A 114 13.36 -17.90 20.65
CA VAL A 114 12.33 -17.12 21.37
C VAL A 114 11.83 -17.91 22.57
N GLY A 115 12.02 -17.39 23.77
CA GLY A 115 11.67 -18.05 25.03
C GLY A 115 12.29 -19.43 25.18
N GLY A 116 13.51 -19.63 24.67
CA GLY A 116 14.22 -20.91 24.68
C GLY A 116 13.77 -21.92 23.61
N ARG A 117 12.94 -21.52 22.64
CA ARG A 117 12.52 -22.35 21.49
C ARG A 117 13.22 -21.91 20.23
N ARG A 118 13.65 -22.87 19.39
CA ARG A 118 14.15 -22.56 18.04
C ARG A 118 12.95 -22.35 17.12
N VAL A 119 12.75 -21.14 16.64
CA VAL A 119 11.59 -20.74 15.84
C VAL A 119 12.02 -20.50 14.40
N ALA A 120 11.34 -21.11 13.43
CA ALA A 120 11.36 -20.68 12.04
C ALA A 120 10.30 -19.59 11.83
N VAL A 121 10.74 -18.39 11.44
CA VAL A 121 9.88 -17.31 10.99
C VAL A 121 9.93 -17.26 9.47
N THR A 122 8.81 -17.46 8.81
CA THR A 122 8.67 -17.40 7.36
C THR A 122 7.50 -16.48 6.99
N ALA A 123 7.31 -16.21 5.69
CA ALA A 123 6.16 -15.46 5.21
C ALA A 123 5.60 -16.08 3.94
N VAL A 124 4.34 -15.76 3.66
CA VAL A 124 3.67 -16.09 2.40
C VAL A 124 2.86 -14.90 1.92
N ILE A 125 2.77 -14.73 0.60
CA ILE A 125 1.88 -13.76 -0.04
C ILE A 125 0.76 -14.50 -0.79
N GLY A 126 -0.49 -14.09 -0.57
CA GLY A 126 -1.65 -14.69 -1.22
C GLY A 126 -1.74 -14.34 -2.71
N GLU A 127 -2.46 -15.16 -3.50
CA GLU A 127 -2.62 -14.95 -4.94
C GLU A 127 -3.30 -13.60 -5.27
N GLN A 128 -4.31 -13.22 -4.48
CA GLN A 128 -5.01 -11.95 -4.63
C GLN A 128 -4.07 -10.77 -4.38
N ALA A 129 -3.33 -10.78 -3.27
CA ALA A 129 -2.34 -9.77 -2.95
C ALA A 129 -1.28 -9.67 -4.05
N PHE A 130 -0.69 -10.81 -4.44
CA PHE A 130 0.34 -10.82 -5.48
C PHE A 130 -0.18 -10.27 -6.82
N SER A 131 -1.42 -10.61 -7.18
CA SER A 131 -2.08 -10.10 -8.40
C SER A 131 -2.30 -8.59 -8.38
N ALA A 132 -2.46 -8.00 -7.18
CA ALA A 132 -2.66 -6.57 -6.97
C ALA A 132 -1.37 -5.73 -7.05
N ILE A 133 -0.18 -6.35 -7.03
CA ILE A 133 1.09 -5.66 -7.28
C ILE A 133 1.06 -5.06 -8.71
N PRO A 134 1.48 -3.80 -8.89
CA PRO A 134 1.57 -3.17 -10.22
C PRO A 134 2.31 -4.07 -11.21
N LEU A 135 1.76 -4.24 -12.41
CA LEU A 135 2.29 -5.18 -13.40
C LEU A 135 3.79 -4.97 -13.64
N GLY A 136 4.22 -3.71 -13.76
CA GLY A 136 5.64 -3.34 -13.97
C GLY A 136 6.58 -3.82 -12.87
N ASP A 137 6.10 -3.92 -11.62
CA ASP A 137 6.92 -4.31 -10.47
C ASP A 137 7.00 -5.84 -10.27
N ARG A 138 6.04 -6.59 -10.84
CA ARG A 138 5.99 -8.06 -10.74
C ARG A 138 6.23 -8.79 -12.07
N VAL A 139 6.64 -8.11 -13.14
CA VAL A 139 6.99 -8.78 -14.41
C VAL A 139 8.06 -9.83 -14.16
N GLY A 140 7.87 -11.03 -14.72
CA GLY A 140 8.80 -12.15 -14.57
C GLY A 140 8.71 -12.85 -13.22
N GLN A 141 7.78 -12.48 -12.34
CA GLN A 141 7.63 -13.03 -10.99
C GLN A 141 6.26 -13.68 -10.81
N ARG A 142 6.17 -14.69 -9.94
CA ARG A 142 4.89 -15.30 -9.55
C ARG A 142 4.88 -15.71 -8.09
N ALA A 143 3.70 -15.74 -7.49
CA ALA A 143 3.45 -16.45 -6.23
C ALA A 143 3.08 -17.91 -6.52
N THR A 144 3.74 -18.85 -5.84
CA THR A 144 3.35 -20.27 -5.81
C THR A 144 2.35 -20.52 -4.69
N ASP A 145 1.73 -21.71 -4.69
CA ASP A 145 0.81 -22.13 -3.63
C ASP A 145 1.48 -22.03 -2.23
N PRO A 146 0.96 -21.19 -1.32
CA PRO A 146 1.46 -21.05 0.05
C PRO A 146 1.54 -22.38 0.81
N VAL A 147 0.54 -23.25 0.66
CA VAL A 147 0.47 -24.53 1.39
C VAL A 147 1.65 -25.42 0.99
N ARG A 148 1.88 -25.55 -0.32
CA ARG A 148 3.01 -26.31 -0.84
C ARG A 148 4.34 -25.73 -0.38
N ALA A 149 4.53 -24.41 -0.49
CA ALA A 149 5.76 -23.74 -0.08
C ALA A 149 6.09 -23.99 1.41
N LEU A 150 5.09 -23.88 2.29
CA LEU A 150 5.24 -24.13 3.72
C LEU A 150 5.57 -25.61 4.03
N ARG A 151 4.93 -26.56 3.35
CA ARG A 151 5.24 -27.99 3.50
C ARG A 151 6.65 -28.33 3.03
N ASP A 152 7.12 -27.71 1.94
CA ASP A 152 8.49 -27.90 1.45
C ASP A 152 9.51 -27.37 2.48
N LEU A 153 9.25 -26.23 3.11
CA LEU A 153 10.08 -25.73 4.22
C LEU A 153 10.06 -26.66 5.43
N LEU A 154 8.89 -27.18 5.82
CA LEU A 154 8.79 -28.16 6.90
C LEU A 154 9.70 -29.37 6.62
N ILE A 155 9.62 -29.96 5.44
CA ILE A 155 10.45 -31.11 5.06
C ILE A 155 11.94 -30.74 5.19
N ALA A 156 12.34 -29.58 4.70
CA ALA A 156 13.72 -29.14 4.72
C ALA A 156 14.26 -28.82 6.13
N HIS A 157 13.45 -28.27 7.03
CA HIS A 157 13.94 -27.62 8.25
C HIS A 157 13.35 -28.14 9.57
N HIS A 158 12.41 -29.08 9.56
CA HIS A 158 11.76 -29.59 10.79
C HIS A 158 12.72 -30.14 11.85
N HIS A 159 13.92 -30.57 11.49
CA HIS A 159 14.92 -31.08 12.42
C HIS A 159 15.75 -29.96 13.09
N GLU A 160 15.63 -28.73 12.61
CA GLU A 160 16.43 -27.58 13.02
C GLU A 160 15.67 -26.61 13.95
N VAL A 161 14.34 -26.70 13.96
CA VAL A 161 13.43 -25.80 14.68
C VAL A 161 12.38 -26.60 15.45
N ASP A 162 11.88 -25.99 16.53
CA ASP A 162 10.86 -26.53 17.42
C ASP A 162 9.49 -25.88 17.19
N SER A 163 9.44 -24.71 16.55
CA SER A 163 8.21 -23.97 16.27
C SER A 163 8.22 -23.25 14.93
N TRP A 164 7.03 -23.05 14.36
CA TRP A 164 6.79 -22.45 13.05
C TRP A 164 5.87 -21.24 13.16
N VAL A 165 6.38 -20.08 12.75
CA VAL A 165 5.68 -18.80 12.74
C VAL A 165 5.61 -18.29 11.31
N VAL A 166 4.41 -17.94 10.86
CA VAL A 166 4.16 -17.41 9.52
C VAL A 166 3.69 -15.97 9.62
N LEU A 167 4.33 -15.08 8.86
CA LEU A 167 3.87 -13.73 8.55
C LEU A 167 3.06 -13.84 7.25
N SER A 168 1.74 -13.89 7.35
CA SER A 168 0.89 -14.10 6.17
C SER A 168 0.38 -12.78 5.64
N HIS A 169 0.62 -12.55 4.35
CA HIS A 169 0.02 -11.46 3.58
C HIS A 169 -1.03 -12.02 2.60
N SER A 170 -1.96 -12.81 3.14
CA SER A 170 -3.03 -13.49 2.37
C SER A 170 -4.44 -13.10 2.81
N GLY A 171 -4.59 -12.51 3.99
CA GLY A 171 -5.87 -12.19 4.60
C GLY A 171 -6.39 -13.29 5.54
N PHE A 172 -7.07 -12.87 6.61
CA PHE A 172 -7.47 -13.71 7.74
C PHE A 172 -8.30 -14.94 7.33
N GLU A 173 -9.22 -14.79 6.37
CA GLU A 173 -10.04 -15.91 5.87
C GLU A 173 -9.23 -16.94 5.08
N HIS A 174 -8.20 -16.50 4.37
CA HIS A 174 -7.27 -17.41 3.70
C HIS A 174 -6.37 -18.10 4.71
N ASP A 175 -5.98 -17.40 5.79
CA ASP A 175 -5.18 -17.95 6.87
C ASP A 175 -5.91 -19.06 7.62
N LEU A 176 -7.23 -18.95 7.82
CA LEU A 176 -8.05 -20.04 8.38
C LEU A 176 -7.98 -21.32 7.54
N ARG A 177 -7.96 -21.19 6.21
CA ARG A 177 -7.81 -22.35 5.30
C ARG A 177 -6.37 -22.87 5.28
N LEU A 178 -5.40 -21.97 5.34
CA LEU A 178 -3.98 -22.30 5.37
C LEU A 178 -3.65 -23.20 6.56
N VAL A 179 -4.16 -22.87 7.75
CA VAL A 179 -3.88 -23.64 8.97
C VAL A 179 -4.53 -25.03 8.97
N ASP A 180 -5.70 -25.20 8.34
CA ASP A 180 -6.32 -26.51 8.15
C ASP A 180 -5.41 -27.44 7.32
N GLU A 181 -4.70 -26.89 6.34
CA GLU A 181 -3.78 -27.63 5.46
C GLU A 181 -2.35 -27.73 6.02
N CYS A 182 -1.97 -26.82 6.91
CA CYS A 182 -0.66 -26.73 7.55
C CYS A 182 -0.78 -26.77 9.08
N PRO A 183 -1.27 -27.86 9.69
CA PRO A 183 -1.49 -27.94 11.14
C PRO A 183 -0.21 -27.95 11.99
N PHE A 184 0.97 -27.96 11.35
CA PHE A 184 2.27 -27.86 12.01
C PHE A 184 2.65 -26.43 12.39
N LEU A 185 1.91 -25.43 11.91
CA LEU A 185 2.13 -24.04 12.25
C LEU A 185 1.71 -23.79 13.70
N ASP A 186 2.52 -23.03 14.44
CA ASP A 186 2.18 -22.64 15.81
C ASP A 186 1.44 -21.30 15.83
N VAL A 187 1.93 -20.31 15.07
CA VAL A 187 1.37 -18.96 15.02
C VAL A 187 1.36 -18.44 13.59
N VAL A 188 0.23 -17.86 13.19
CA VAL A 188 0.08 -17.07 11.97
C VAL A 188 -0.23 -15.63 12.38
N PHE A 189 0.66 -14.71 12.02
CA PHE A 189 0.39 -13.29 12.06
C PHE A 189 -0.22 -12.87 10.73
N ALA A 190 -1.49 -12.44 10.74
CA ALA A 190 -2.25 -12.16 9.53
C ALA A 190 -2.19 -10.67 9.13
N GLY A 191 -2.05 -10.41 7.83
CA GLY A 191 -2.11 -9.09 7.17
C GLY A 191 -2.98 -9.08 5.92
N HIS A 192 -2.84 -8.06 5.06
CA HIS A 192 -3.56 -7.84 3.78
C HIS A 192 -5.06 -7.56 3.91
N CYS A 193 -5.70 -8.07 4.95
CA CYS A 193 -7.13 -7.93 5.17
C CYS A 193 -7.43 -6.75 6.08
N HIS A 194 -8.14 -5.73 5.61
CA HIS A 194 -8.72 -4.69 6.48
C HIS A 194 -9.96 -5.20 7.24
N SER A 195 -9.91 -6.46 7.69
CA SER A 195 -11.00 -7.08 8.42
C SER A 195 -10.93 -6.70 9.89
N ASP A 196 -12.08 -6.47 10.51
CA ASP A 196 -12.21 -6.20 11.96
C ASP A 196 -11.89 -7.44 12.83
N ARG A 197 -11.36 -8.52 12.23
CA ARG A 197 -10.90 -9.71 12.93
C ARG A 197 -9.43 -9.54 13.32
N TYR A 198 -9.21 -9.31 14.60
CA TYR A 198 -7.88 -9.12 15.18
C TYR A 198 -7.36 -10.40 15.90
N GLY A 199 -8.24 -11.36 16.20
CA GLY A 199 -7.87 -12.56 16.95
C GLY A 199 -7.45 -12.28 18.41
N PRO A 200 -6.81 -13.25 19.10
CA PRO A 200 -6.37 -14.52 18.55
C PRO A 200 -7.53 -15.48 18.28
N GLU A 201 -7.43 -16.24 17.20
CA GLU A 201 -8.31 -17.35 16.86
C GLU A 201 -7.53 -18.65 16.87
N GLN A 202 -8.07 -19.68 17.51
CA GLN A 202 -7.41 -20.97 17.60
C GLN A 202 -8.06 -21.96 16.64
N VAL A 203 -7.26 -22.50 15.72
CA VAL A 203 -7.65 -23.60 14.83
C VAL A 203 -6.74 -24.79 15.11
N GLY A 204 -7.30 -25.84 15.72
CA GLY A 204 -6.50 -26.95 16.24
C GLY A 204 -5.48 -26.46 17.28
N THR A 205 -4.19 -26.59 16.96
CA THR A 205 -3.08 -26.13 17.81
C THR A 205 -2.48 -24.79 17.36
N THR A 206 -2.91 -24.27 16.21
CA THR A 206 -2.39 -23.02 15.63
C THR A 206 -3.18 -21.81 16.12
N LEU A 207 -2.47 -20.71 16.40
CA LEU A 207 -3.07 -19.41 16.71
C LEU A 207 -2.95 -18.48 15.50
N ILE A 208 -4.05 -17.87 15.09
CA ILE A 208 -4.08 -16.79 14.09
C ILE A 208 -4.35 -15.49 14.83
N VAL A 209 -3.51 -14.48 14.64
CA VAL A 209 -3.64 -13.20 15.33
C VAL A 209 -3.24 -12.05 14.40
N LYS A 210 -3.89 -10.90 14.55
CA LYS A 210 -3.72 -9.74 13.70
C LYS A 210 -3.76 -8.45 14.53
N GLY A 211 -2.77 -7.60 14.35
CA GLY A 211 -2.76 -6.27 14.96
C GLY A 211 -3.76 -5.34 14.28
N ALA A 212 -4.13 -4.25 14.98
CA ALA A 212 -4.84 -3.15 14.33
C ALA A 212 -3.91 -2.44 13.33
N GLU A 213 -4.43 -2.17 12.14
CA GLU A 213 -3.72 -1.61 10.99
C GLU A 213 -3.36 -0.13 11.19
N LEU A 214 -2.71 0.47 10.19
CA LEU A 214 -2.45 1.93 10.12
C LEU A 214 -1.67 2.47 11.33
N GLY A 215 -0.84 1.62 11.95
CA GLY A 215 -0.08 1.98 13.14
C GLY A 215 -0.92 2.15 14.40
N ALA A 216 -2.14 1.62 14.45
CA ALA A 216 -3.00 1.69 15.63
C ALA A 216 -2.66 0.63 16.68
N GLY A 217 -2.17 -0.54 16.28
CA GLY A 217 -1.87 -1.62 17.21
C GLY A 217 -0.93 -2.68 16.67
N TYR A 218 -0.78 -3.74 17.45
CA TYR A 218 0.13 -4.84 17.18
C TYR A 218 -0.46 -6.16 17.69
N ALA A 219 0.03 -7.25 17.10
CA ALA A 219 -0.15 -8.59 17.63
C ALA A 219 1.10 -9.03 18.39
N LEU A 220 0.93 -9.92 19.36
CA LEU A 220 2.00 -10.46 20.16
C LEU A 220 1.79 -11.95 20.36
N ALA A 221 2.85 -12.74 20.21
CA ALA A 221 2.86 -14.14 20.57
C ALA A 221 4.08 -14.49 21.44
N GLU A 222 3.87 -15.29 22.49
CA GLU A 222 4.91 -15.75 23.41
C GLU A 222 4.76 -17.24 23.72
N PRO A 223 5.87 -17.98 23.95
CA PRO A 223 5.81 -19.36 24.38
C PRO A 223 5.02 -19.53 25.69
N ALA A 224 4.07 -20.47 25.71
CA ALA A 224 3.25 -20.78 26.87
C ALA A 224 3.13 -22.30 27.07
N GLY A 225 3.83 -22.84 28.08
CA GLY A 225 3.89 -24.28 28.32
C GLY A 225 4.51 -25.02 27.13
N VAL A 226 3.74 -25.93 26.50
CA VAL A 226 4.13 -26.65 25.28
C VAL A 226 3.73 -25.94 23.97
N GLY A 227 2.84 -24.95 24.05
CA GLY A 227 2.32 -24.21 22.88
C GLY A 227 2.68 -22.73 22.94
N TRP A 228 1.82 -21.90 22.37
CA TRP A 228 1.96 -20.44 22.33
C TRP A 228 0.74 -19.78 22.96
N ALA A 229 0.91 -18.55 23.43
CA ALA A 229 -0.17 -17.64 23.77
C ALA A 229 -0.07 -16.41 22.87
N ALA A 230 -1.20 -15.92 22.37
CA ALA A 230 -1.25 -14.73 21.54
C ALA A 230 -2.25 -13.71 22.09
N ARG A 231 -2.02 -12.42 21.81
CA ARG A 231 -2.92 -11.31 22.13
C ARG A 231 -2.68 -10.14 21.19
N THR A 232 -3.59 -9.19 21.22
CA THR A 232 -3.43 -7.90 20.54
C THR A 232 -3.23 -6.78 21.56
N GLY A 233 -2.62 -5.69 21.11
CA GLY A 233 -2.45 -4.47 21.89
C GLY A 233 -2.56 -3.25 20.99
N CYS A 234 -2.84 -2.09 21.60
CA CYS A 234 -2.82 -0.81 20.90
C CYS A 234 -1.53 -0.08 21.21
N PHE A 235 -1.00 0.66 20.24
CA PHE A 235 0.08 1.58 20.52
C PHE A 235 -0.45 2.77 21.34
N PRO A 236 0.40 3.36 22.21
CA PRO A 236 0.05 4.62 22.84
C PRO A 236 -0.12 5.70 21.76
N GLN A 237 -1.01 6.66 21.98
CA GLN A 237 -1.24 7.75 21.04
C GLN A 237 0.02 8.61 20.83
N SER A 238 0.83 8.80 21.87
CA SER A 238 2.08 9.53 21.81
C SER A 238 3.03 9.05 22.90
N ALA A 239 4.33 9.06 22.62
CA ALA A 239 5.37 8.85 23.61
C ALA A 239 6.64 9.60 23.19
N PRO A 240 7.53 9.95 24.14
CA PRO A 240 8.83 10.53 23.82
C PRO A 240 9.64 9.57 22.95
N LEU A 241 10.20 10.08 21.85
CA LEU A 241 11.09 9.29 21.00
C LEU A 241 12.45 9.12 21.68
N PRO A 242 13.04 7.91 21.64
CA PRO A 242 14.45 7.71 21.93
C PRO A 242 15.33 8.55 20.99
N ALA A 243 16.51 8.96 21.46
CA ALA A 243 17.43 9.82 20.72
C ALA A 243 17.80 9.25 19.34
N GLU A 244 17.89 7.93 19.22
CA GLU A 244 18.20 7.23 17.97
C GLU A 244 17.09 7.37 16.91
N LEU A 245 15.86 7.65 17.33
CA LEU A 245 14.69 7.81 16.45
C LEU A 245 14.30 9.27 16.22
N GLU A 246 14.88 10.24 16.95
CA GLU A 246 14.60 11.66 16.75
C GLU A 246 14.74 12.08 15.27
N PRO A 247 15.80 11.70 14.52
CA PRO A 247 15.93 12.08 13.12
C PRO A 247 14.92 11.41 12.17
N ILE A 248 14.25 10.34 12.61
CA ILE A 248 13.13 9.73 11.88
C ILE A 248 11.85 10.50 12.21
N GLY A 249 11.63 10.81 13.49
CA GLY A 249 10.50 11.63 13.94
C GLY A 249 10.45 13.00 13.27
N GLU A 250 11.57 13.72 13.23
CA GLU A 250 11.68 15.02 12.55
C GLU A 250 11.32 14.94 11.06
N GLN A 251 11.73 13.86 10.37
CA GLN A 251 11.40 13.66 8.97
C GLN A 251 9.90 13.40 8.78
N ILE A 252 9.28 12.60 9.65
CA ILE A 252 7.83 12.35 9.65
C ILE A 252 7.08 13.66 9.88
N GLU A 253 7.49 14.45 10.87
CA GLU A 253 6.85 15.73 11.20
C GLU A 253 6.99 16.73 10.07
N ALA A 254 8.14 16.79 9.40
CA ALA A 254 8.34 17.66 8.24
C ALA A 254 7.39 17.29 7.08
N LEU A 255 7.25 15.99 6.77
CA LEU A 255 6.32 15.52 5.74
C LEU A 255 4.87 15.78 6.14
N ALA A 256 4.51 15.54 7.41
CA ALA A 256 3.16 15.83 7.91
C ALA A 256 2.83 17.33 7.85
N ALA A 257 3.79 18.20 8.16
CA ALA A 257 3.64 19.64 8.03
C ALA A 257 3.45 20.07 6.56
N GLU A 258 4.17 19.46 5.63
CA GLU A 258 3.99 19.71 4.18
C GLU A 258 2.60 19.28 3.71
N LEU A 259 2.11 18.13 4.18
CA LEU A 259 0.76 17.64 3.87
C LEU A 259 -0.34 18.56 4.45
N ALA A 260 -0.08 19.22 5.57
CA ALA A 260 -1.00 20.14 6.20
C ALA A 260 -1.05 21.53 5.54
N ILE A 261 -0.23 21.80 4.51
CA ILE A 261 -0.22 23.10 3.81
C ILE A 261 -1.61 23.36 3.18
N PRO A 262 -2.27 24.48 3.53
CA PRO A 262 -3.54 24.86 2.91
C PRO A 262 -3.36 25.23 1.43
N LEU A 263 -4.20 24.66 0.58
CA LEU A 263 -4.24 24.92 -0.86
C LEU A 263 -5.37 25.87 -1.25
N GLY A 264 -6.33 26.11 -0.36
CA GLY A 264 -7.39 27.09 -0.55
C GLY A 264 -8.67 26.70 0.20
N ARG A 265 -9.58 27.66 0.35
CA ARG A 265 -10.89 27.40 0.91
C ARG A 265 -11.72 26.58 -0.07
N LEU A 266 -12.39 25.54 0.42
CA LEU A 266 -13.29 24.74 -0.40
C LEU A 266 -14.52 25.55 -0.81
N ALA A 267 -14.97 25.33 -2.05
CA ALA A 267 -16.23 25.84 -2.54
C ALA A 267 -17.39 25.25 -1.71
N ASP A 268 -18.47 26.01 -1.56
CA ASP A 268 -19.54 25.64 -0.62
C ASP A 268 -20.20 24.29 -0.93
N ARG A 269 -20.21 23.86 -2.20
CA ARG A 269 -20.72 22.54 -2.61
C ARG A 269 -19.84 21.36 -2.15
N TRP A 270 -18.56 21.59 -1.87
CA TRP A 270 -17.59 20.53 -1.52
C TRP A 270 -17.13 20.58 -0.07
N ARG A 271 -17.67 21.52 0.71
CA ARG A 271 -17.29 21.78 2.10
C ARG A 271 -17.98 20.80 3.04
N ASN A 272 -17.24 20.17 3.94
CA ASN A 272 -17.77 19.26 4.99
C ASN A 272 -18.61 18.10 4.44
N VAL A 273 -18.24 17.59 3.27
CA VAL A 273 -18.89 16.46 2.59
C VAL A 273 -17.87 15.42 2.16
N VAL A 274 -18.35 14.22 1.82
CA VAL A 274 -17.61 13.26 1.00
C VAL A 274 -18.14 13.45 -0.43
N PRO A 275 -17.37 14.07 -1.36
CA PRO A 275 -17.84 14.26 -2.72
C PRO A 275 -18.15 12.92 -3.40
N ASP A 276 -19.29 12.86 -4.09
CA ASP A 276 -19.54 11.74 -5.01
C ASP A 276 -18.45 11.76 -6.10
N ARG A 277 -17.87 10.58 -6.32
CA ARG A 277 -16.72 10.45 -7.21
C ARG A 277 -17.03 10.86 -8.64
N ARG A 278 -18.21 10.47 -9.13
CA ARG A 278 -18.63 10.74 -10.51
C ARG A 278 -19.00 12.20 -10.66
N GLU A 279 -19.73 12.78 -9.71
CA GLU A 279 -20.09 14.21 -9.71
C GLU A 279 -18.84 15.10 -9.74
N LEU A 280 -17.85 14.81 -8.90
CA LEU A 280 -16.59 15.55 -8.87
C LEU A 280 -15.84 15.40 -10.21
N LEU A 281 -15.79 14.19 -10.77
CA LEU A 281 -15.11 13.94 -12.04
C LEU A 281 -15.79 14.65 -13.22
N GLU A 282 -17.12 14.68 -13.26
CA GLU A 282 -17.91 15.45 -14.23
C GLU A 282 -17.62 16.95 -14.11
N ALA A 283 -17.58 17.49 -12.89
CA ALA A 283 -17.23 18.88 -12.66
C ALA A 283 -15.80 19.22 -13.15
N ILE A 284 -14.83 18.33 -12.90
CA ILE A 284 -13.45 18.47 -13.39
C ILE A 284 -13.43 18.43 -14.92
N ALA A 285 -14.11 17.48 -15.55
CA ALA A 285 -14.13 17.32 -17.00
C ALA A 285 -14.77 18.52 -17.72
N VAL A 286 -15.88 19.06 -17.18
CA VAL A 286 -16.49 20.30 -17.67
C VAL A 286 -15.53 21.47 -17.55
N ARG A 287 -14.85 21.61 -16.41
CA ARG A 287 -13.89 22.70 -16.19
C ARG A 287 -12.71 22.61 -17.15
N LEU A 288 -12.10 21.43 -17.28
CA LEU A 288 -11.00 21.18 -18.22
C LEU A 288 -11.39 21.53 -19.65
N ARG A 289 -12.60 21.15 -20.08
CA ARG A 289 -13.10 21.48 -21.41
C ARG A 289 -13.23 22.99 -21.62
N THR A 290 -13.82 23.70 -20.66
CA THR A 290 -14.07 25.15 -20.77
C THR A 290 -12.81 25.98 -20.63
N GLU A 291 -11.91 25.64 -19.70
CA GLU A 291 -10.73 26.45 -19.37
C GLU A 291 -9.51 26.13 -20.26
N LEU A 292 -9.32 24.87 -20.66
CA LEU A 292 -8.24 24.48 -21.59
C LEU A 292 -8.68 24.39 -23.06
N GLY A 293 -9.95 24.68 -23.34
CA GLY A 293 -10.49 24.68 -24.70
C GLY A 293 -10.47 23.31 -25.40
N ALA A 294 -10.43 22.22 -24.64
CA ALA A 294 -10.44 20.87 -25.19
C ALA A 294 -11.75 20.61 -25.95
N GLU A 295 -11.68 19.91 -27.08
CA GLU A 295 -12.86 19.55 -27.87
C GLU A 295 -13.75 18.54 -27.11
N ALA A 296 -13.08 17.51 -26.58
CA ALA A 296 -13.65 16.46 -25.75
C ALA A 296 -12.70 16.11 -24.58
N VAL A 297 -13.28 15.74 -23.44
CA VAL A 297 -12.58 15.22 -22.27
C VAL A 297 -13.10 13.82 -21.96
N ILE A 298 -12.20 12.87 -21.71
CA ILE A 298 -12.53 11.51 -21.29
C ILE A 298 -11.68 11.16 -20.07
N LEU A 299 -12.31 10.84 -18.94
CA LEU A 299 -11.64 10.46 -17.70
C LEU A 299 -12.29 9.19 -17.12
N ASN A 300 -11.52 8.39 -16.39
CA ASN A 300 -11.99 7.21 -15.67
C ASN A 300 -12.28 7.53 -14.20
N GLU A 301 -13.42 7.08 -13.67
CA GLU A 301 -13.82 7.31 -12.27
C GLU A 301 -12.77 6.82 -11.28
N THR A 302 -12.08 5.71 -11.57
CA THR A 302 -11.08 5.10 -10.68
C THR A 302 -9.85 5.96 -10.41
N VAL A 303 -9.67 7.08 -11.14
CA VAL A 303 -8.62 8.07 -10.87
C VAL A 303 -8.85 8.84 -9.56
N LEU A 304 -10.12 8.95 -9.13
CA LEU A 304 -10.48 9.63 -7.90
C LEU A 304 -10.84 8.64 -6.78
N ARG A 305 -10.74 9.13 -5.54
CA ARG A 305 -11.22 8.47 -4.32
C ARG A 305 -12.24 9.35 -3.62
N GLU A 306 -13.19 8.70 -2.97
CA GLU A 306 -14.18 9.35 -2.12
C GLU A 306 -13.50 9.71 -0.79
N THR A 307 -13.15 10.97 -0.63
CA THR A 307 -12.39 11.48 0.51
C THR A 307 -13.25 12.46 1.29
N PRO A 308 -13.41 12.30 2.60
CA PRO A 308 -14.03 13.33 3.43
C PRO A 308 -13.25 14.63 3.36
N LEU A 309 -13.92 15.73 3.02
CA LEU A 309 -13.32 17.06 2.92
C LEU A 309 -13.84 17.97 4.04
N GLY A 310 -12.96 18.83 4.55
CA GLY A 310 -13.27 19.81 5.59
C GLY A 310 -13.72 21.16 5.04
N ASP A 311 -13.26 22.24 5.68
CA ASP A 311 -13.52 23.62 5.29
C ASP A 311 -12.50 24.21 4.31
N GLU A 312 -11.27 23.73 4.41
CA GLU A 312 -10.12 24.10 3.59
C GLU A 312 -9.55 22.83 2.97
N LEU A 313 -9.08 22.94 1.73
CA LEU A 313 -8.36 21.88 1.05
C LEU A 313 -6.89 21.98 1.46
N CYS A 314 -6.32 20.92 2.02
CA CYS A 314 -4.87 20.81 2.21
C CYS A 314 -4.24 19.85 1.17
N LEU A 315 -2.90 19.77 1.15
CA LEU A 315 -2.19 18.86 0.27
C LEU A 315 -2.52 17.39 0.57
N ALA A 316 -2.74 17.03 1.84
CA ALA A 316 -3.17 15.68 2.22
C ALA A 316 -4.49 15.31 1.54
N ASP A 317 -5.49 16.20 1.62
CA ASP A 317 -6.81 15.97 1.00
C ASP A 317 -6.68 15.79 -0.51
N LEU A 318 -5.87 16.62 -1.17
CA LEU A 318 -5.68 16.54 -2.61
C LEU A 318 -5.05 15.20 -3.02
N LEU A 319 -4.01 14.76 -2.31
CA LEU A 319 -3.35 13.47 -2.58
C LEU A 319 -4.24 12.27 -2.21
N SER A 320 -5.15 12.43 -1.25
CA SER A 320 -6.16 11.41 -0.96
C SER A 320 -7.23 11.33 -2.05
N VAL A 321 -7.71 12.47 -2.57
CA VAL A 321 -8.69 12.53 -3.66
C VAL A 321 -8.11 12.01 -4.98
N GLU A 322 -6.89 12.41 -5.37
CA GLU A 322 -6.21 11.99 -6.60
C GLU A 322 -4.85 11.35 -6.27
N PRO A 323 -4.81 10.07 -5.86
CA PRO A 323 -3.59 9.44 -5.37
C PRO A 323 -2.60 9.10 -6.48
N CYS A 324 -3.06 8.95 -7.73
CA CYS A 324 -2.26 8.46 -8.85
C CYS A 324 -1.20 9.47 -9.30
N GLY A 325 -1.45 10.77 -9.14
CA GLY A 325 -0.60 11.83 -9.69
C GLY A 325 -0.59 11.82 -11.22
N ASN A 326 -1.72 11.45 -11.84
CA ASN A 326 -1.85 11.36 -13.28
C ASN A 326 -1.63 12.71 -13.96
N ARG A 327 -1.15 12.69 -15.20
CA ARG A 327 -0.94 13.91 -16.00
C ARG A 327 -1.97 14.03 -17.10
N LEU A 328 -2.37 15.26 -17.39
CA LEU A 328 -3.25 15.56 -18.51
C LEU A 328 -2.48 15.52 -19.84
N VAL A 329 -3.07 14.86 -20.84
CA VAL A 329 -2.48 14.65 -22.17
C VAL A 329 -3.52 14.80 -23.28
N HIS A 330 -3.09 15.30 -24.44
CA HIS A 330 -3.94 15.37 -25.64
C HIS A 330 -3.67 14.19 -26.57
N VAL A 331 -4.65 13.32 -26.72
CA VAL A 331 -4.60 12.20 -27.67
C VAL A 331 -5.20 12.64 -29.00
N PRO A 332 -4.41 12.77 -30.08
CA PRO A 332 -4.95 12.99 -31.40
C PRO A 332 -5.67 11.74 -31.90
N LEU A 333 -6.77 11.93 -32.62
CA LEU A 333 -7.50 10.84 -33.26
C LEU A 333 -7.25 10.87 -34.78
N PRO A 334 -7.10 9.70 -35.45
CA PRO A 334 -6.77 9.66 -36.88
C PRO A 334 -7.82 10.34 -37.76
N GLU A 335 -7.42 11.03 -38.84
CA GLU A 335 -8.35 11.71 -39.77
C GLU A 335 -9.11 10.74 -40.70
N ASP A 336 -8.52 9.57 -41.01
CA ASP A 336 -9.03 8.62 -42.02
C ASP A 336 -9.86 7.46 -41.43
N ALA A 337 -9.85 7.33 -40.11
CA ALA A 337 -10.76 6.46 -39.39
C ALA A 337 -11.74 7.39 -38.71
N ASP A 338 -13.05 7.24 -38.95
CA ASP A 338 -14.02 7.69 -37.94
C ASP A 338 -13.62 6.89 -36.69
N PRO A 339 -12.88 7.47 -35.73
CA PRO A 339 -12.46 6.70 -34.59
C PRO A 339 -13.78 6.42 -33.91
N ASP A 340 -14.24 5.17 -33.95
CA ASP A 340 -15.49 4.77 -33.31
C ASP A 340 -15.25 4.86 -31.80
N LEU A 341 -15.17 6.09 -31.29
CA LEU A 341 -15.06 6.47 -29.90
C LEU A 341 -16.19 5.79 -29.14
N PRO A 342 -17.44 5.75 -29.65
CA PRO A 342 -18.48 4.91 -29.06
C PRO A 342 -18.07 3.43 -28.91
N ALA A 343 -17.38 2.80 -29.86
CA ALA A 343 -16.87 1.44 -29.72
C ALA A 343 -15.59 1.32 -28.86
N LEU A 344 -14.78 2.37 -28.76
CA LEU A 344 -13.57 2.39 -27.92
C LEU A 344 -13.91 2.56 -26.44
N LEU A 345 -14.94 3.33 -26.11
CA LEU A 345 -15.33 3.63 -24.73
C LEU A 345 -15.58 2.37 -23.88
N PRO A 346 -16.32 1.33 -24.34
CA PRO A 346 -16.47 0.08 -23.59
C PRO A 346 -15.13 -0.64 -23.32
N VAL A 347 -14.21 -0.64 -24.29
CA VAL A 347 -12.89 -1.29 -24.14
C VAL A 347 -12.03 -0.56 -23.11
N LEU A 348 -12.05 0.78 -23.13
CA LEU A 348 -11.40 1.59 -22.13
C LEU A 348 -12.02 1.38 -20.74
N ALA A 349 -13.36 1.31 -20.67
CA ALA A 349 -14.08 1.13 -19.42
C ALA A 349 -13.85 -0.25 -18.78
N GLU A 350 -13.70 -1.30 -19.59
CA GLU A 350 -13.36 -2.64 -19.10
C GLU A 350 -11.99 -2.65 -18.40
N ARG A 351 -11.03 -1.85 -18.90
CA ARG A 351 -9.67 -1.78 -18.35
C ARG A 351 -9.54 -0.81 -17.19
N ALA A 352 -10.16 0.37 -17.29
CA ALA A 352 -9.95 1.49 -16.38
C ALA A 352 -11.13 1.71 -15.41
N GLY A 353 -12.23 0.99 -15.56
CA GLY A 353 -13.48 1.24 -14.85
C GLY A 353 -14.37 2.29 -15.53
N PRO A 354 -15.49 2.67 -14.88
CA PRO A 354 -16.46 3.60 -15.46
C PRO A 354 -15.85 4.91 -15.95
N LEU A 355 -16.39 5.45 -17.05
CA LEU A 355 -15.88 6.65 -17.70
C LEU A 355 -16.86 7.81 -17.59
N VAL A 356 -16.30 9.02 -17.55
CA VAL A 356 -16.98 10.30 -17.73
C VAL A 356 -16.48 10.93 -19.03
N THR A 357 -17.41 11.37 -19.87
CA THR A 357 -17.16 12.07 -21.12
C THR A 357 -17.75 13.47 -21.05
N VAL A 358 -17.05 14.47 -21.60
CA VAL A 358 -17.61 15.81 -21.76
C VAL A 358 -17.20 16.35 -23.14
N PRO A 359 -18.14 16.64 -24.06
CA PRO A 359 -19.59 16.47 -23.92
C PRO A 359 -20.03 15.00 -23.82
N ASP A 360 -21.20 14.75 -23.23
CA ASP A 360 -21.87 13.44 -23.23
C ASP A 360 -23.26 13.54 -23.88
N PRO A 361 -23.55 12.84 -24.99
CA PRO A 361 -22.60 12.01 -25.77
C PRO A 361 -21.53 12.86 -26.47
N LEU A 362 -20.41 12.23 -26.80
CA LEU A 362 -19.33 12.88 -27.56
C LEU A 362 -19.83 13.32 -28.96
N PRO A 363 -19.47 14.51 -29.43
CA PRO A 363 -19.90 14.99 -30.74
C PRO A 363 -19.21 14.18 -31.86
N PRO A 364 -19.82 14.10 -33.06
CA PRO A 364 -19.16 13.50 -34.21
C PRO A 364 -17.98 14.38 -34.67
N GLY A 365 -16.91 13.75 -35.16
CA GLY A 365 -15.77 14.46 -35.74
C GLY A 365 -14.76 15.03 -34.74
N VAL A 366 -14.77 14.58 -33.47
CA VAL A 366 -13.74 14.89 -32.48
C VAL A 366 -12.37 14.50 -33.03
N ARG A 367 -11.44 15.45 -33.06
CA ARG A 367 -10.07 15.27 -33.59
C ARG A 367 -9.04 15.05 -32.50
N ALA A 368 -9.34 15.49 -31.28
CA ALA A 368 -8.47 15.27 -30.14
C ALA A 368 -9.28 15.13 -28.85
N VAL A 369 -8.81 14.24 -27.98
CA VAL A 369 -9.36 14.04 -26.64
C VAL A 369 -8.33 14.48 -25.61
N LEU A 370 -8.77 15.24 -24.61
CA LEU A 370 -8.02 15.48 -23.39
C LEU A 370 -8.32 14.35 -22.38
N THR A 371 -7.28 13.68 -21.89
CA THR A 371 -7.42 12.57 -20.95
C THR A 371 -6.20 12.46 -20.03
N THR A 372 -6.10 11.42 -19.21
CA THR A 372 -4.92 11.12 -18.40
C THR A 372 -3.90 10.32 -19.20
N ASP A 373 -2.63 10.44 -18.85
CA ASP A 373 -1.56 9.58 -19.36
C ASP A 373 -1.84 8.09 -19.17
N TYR A 374 -2.43 7.71 -18.03
CA TYR A 374 -2.91 6.34 -17.78
C TYR A 374 -3.95 5.88 -18.83
N LEU A 375 -5.01 6.65 -19.06
CA LEU A 375 -6.08 6.23 -19.97
C LEU A 375 -5.63 6.32 -21.44
N ALA A 376 -4.67 7.20 -21.74
CA ALA A 376 -4.09 7.37 -23.07
C ALA A 376 -3.40 6.10 -23.61
N GLU A 377 -2.88 5.22 -22.74
CA GLU A 377 -2.32 3.92 -23.15
C GLU A 377 -3.34 2.99 -23.81
N GLY A 378 -4.63 3.23 -23.58
CA GLY A 378 -5.72 2.49 -24.23
C GLY A 378 -6.06 2.98 -25.63
N PHE A 379 -5.51 4.11 -26.08
CA PHE A 379 -5.84 4.68 -27.39
C PHE A 379 -4.94 4.13 -28.51
N PRO A 380 -5.47 3.94 -29.74
CA PRO A 380 -4.70 3.37 -30.86
C PRO A 380 -3.52 4.23 -31.35
N ALA A 381 -3.54 5.53 -31.10
CA ALA A 381 -2.63 6.50 -31.71
C ALA A 381 -1.21 6.55 -31.08
N GLY A 382 -0.93 5.83 -29.99
CA GLY A 382 0.35 5.97 -29.28
C GLY A 382 0.55 7.38 -28.67
N PRO A 383 1.69 7.68 -28.01
CA PRO A 383 1.74 8.72 -26.98
C PRO A 383 1.49 10.14 -27.52
N ALA A 384 0.47 10.74 -26.91
CA ALA A 384 0.02 12.12 -26.93
C ALA A 384 1.12 13.18 -26.73
N HIS A 385 0.85 14.40 -27.20
CA HIS A 385 1.58 15.59 -26.73
C HIS A 385 1.24 15.80 -25.24
N ARG A 386 2.25 15.76 -24.36
CA ARG A 386 2.07 16.05 -22.93
C ARG A 386 1.81 17.54 -22.76
N LEU A 387 0.64 17.91 -22.26
CA LEU A 387 0.39 19.27 -21.77
C LEU A 387 1.22 19.60 -20.53
N GLY A 388 1.69 18.59 -19.81
CA GLY A 388 2.53 18.79 -18.63
C GLY A 388 1.78 19.24 -17.38
N HIS A 389 0.45 19.37 -17.38
CA HIS A 389 -0.31 19.71 -16.17
C HIS A 389 -0.71 18.45 -15.36
N PRO A 390 -0.51 18.44 -14.03
CA PRO A 390 -1.04 17.38 -13.17
C PRO A 390 -2.57 17.43 -13.11
N LEU A 391 -3.25 16.27 -13.07
CA LEU A 391 -4.69 16.20 -12.84
C LEU A 391 -5.06 16.80 -11.48
N GLY A 392 -4.23 16.60 -10.45
CA GLY A 392 -4.40 17.22 -9.13
C GLY A 392 -4.54 18.75 -9.17
N LEU A 393 -3.97 19.44 -10.17
CA LEU A 393 -4.19 20.88 -10.33
C LEU A 393 -5.66 21.17 -10.71
N ALA A 394 -6.22 20.41 -11.65
CA ALA A 394 -7.62 20.52 -12.05
C ALA A 394 -8.58 20.13 -10.91
N VAL A 395 -8.22 19.12 -10.12
CA VAL A 395 -8.96 18.74 -8.90
C VAL A 395 -8.99 19.89 -7.91
N ARG A 396 -7.82 20.47 -7.57
CA ARG A 396 -7.71 21.63 -6.68
C ARG A 396 -8.60 22.76 -7.16
N HIS A 397 -8.44 23.19 -8.41
CA HIS A 397 -9.23 24.29 -8.98
C HIS A 397 -10.74 24.01 -8.89
N THR A 398 -11.17 22.80 -9.22
CA THR A 398 -12.59 22.40 -9.14
C THR A 398 -13.13 22.39 -7.71
N LEU A 399 -12.30 22.03 -6.73
CA LEU A 399 -12.66 21.98 -5.32
C LEU A 399 -12.67 23.37 -4.66
N THR A 400 -11.82 24.29 -5.11
CA THR A 400 -11.68 25.63 -4.51
C THR A 400 -12.30 26.77 -5.34
N ASP A 401 -12.94 26.47 -6.46
CA ASP A 401 -13.47 27.45 -7.43
C ASP A 401 -12.46 28.51 -7.88
N THR A 402 -11.17 28.16 -7.93
CA THR A 402 -10.09 29.05 -8.40
C THR A 402 -9.81 28.83 -9.89
N PRO A 403 -9.59 29.87 -10.71
CA PRO A 403 -9.31 29.72 -12.15
C PRO A 403 -8.01 28.95 -12.41
N PHE A 404 -7.95 28.19 -13.52
CA PHE A 404 -6.70 27.61 -14.03
C PHE A 404 -5.75 28.75 -14.40
N ASP A 405 -4.63 28.90 -13.69
CA ASP A 405 -3.61 29.89 -14.00
C ASP A 405 -2.32 29.16 -14.43
N GLU A 406 -1.95 29.30 -15.71
CA GLU A 406 -0.78 28.61 -16.30
C GLU A 406 0.55 29.07 -15.68
N GLY A 407 0.56 30.18 -14.94
CA GLY A 407 1.77 30.84 -14.43
C GLY A 407 2.22 30.49 -13.01
N ALA A 408 1.49 29.66 -12.26
CA ALA A 408 1.70 29.51 -10.82
C ALA A 408 2.04 28.08 -10.36
N VAL A 409 2.85 27.33 -11.11
CA VAL A 409 3.47 26.09 -10.61
C VAL A 409 4.85 25.90 -11.26
N SER A 410 5.90 26.41 -10.63
CA SER A 410 7.29 25.98 -10.83
C SER A 410 7.80 25.30 -9.58
#